data_AF-A0A078L8B6-F1
#
_entry.id   AF-A0A078L8B6-F1
#
_cell.length_a   1.000
_cell.length_b   1.000
_cell.length_c   1.000
_cell.angle_alpha   90.00
_cell.angle_beta   90.00
_cell.angle_gamma   90.00
#
_symmetry.space_group_name_H-M   'P 1'
#
loop_
_entity.id
_entity.type
_entity.pdbx_description
1 polymer ?
#
loop_
_entity_poly.entity_id
_entity_poly.type
_entity_poly.pdbx_seq_one_letter_code
_entity_poly.pdbx_strand_id
1 'polypeptide(L)'
;MPVKGIKRVQMNTRKVLSDIAGIRTEKVLYKVMNAGANHAALITPVAKTSFLINSQYKKLEPMPSGMMGRVGYAANYAAAVNAAPGTLKGKPRPDGSGNYWDPDGEPDFLRKGFERDGLNEIKAIIKQGYKV
;
A
#
# COMPACT_ATOMS: atom_id res chain seq x y z
N MET A 1 -12.52 -15.47 -48.94
CA MET A 1 -11.73 -14.21 -49.00
C MET A 1 -10.80 -14.17 -47.80
N PRO A 2 -9.50 -13.88 -47.94
CA PRO A 2 -8.62 -13.73 -46.77
C PRO A 2 -9.03 -12.49 -45.97
N VAL A 3 -9.18 -12.65 -44.65
CA VAL A 3 -9.54 -11.56 -43.74
C VAL A 3 -8.39 -10.55 -43.70
N LYS A 4 -8.61 -9.37 -44.29
CA LYS A 4 -7.62 -8.28 -44.27
C LYS A 4 -7.58 -7.67 -42.86
N GLY A 5 -6.38 -7.44 -42.33
CA GLY A 5 -6.19 -6.71 -41.06
C GLY A 5 -5.80 -7.53 -39.83
N ILE A 6 -5.73 -8.87 -39.91
CA ILE A 6 -5.30 -9.73 -38.78
C ILE A 6 -3.94 -9.30 -38.20
N LYS A 7 -2.97 -8.98 -39.06
CA LYS A 7 -1.65 -8.50 -38.62
C LYS A 7 -1.74 -7.22 -37.78
N ARG A 8 -2.64 -6.30 -38.14
CA ARG A 8 -2.85 -5.04 -37.39
C ARG A 8 -3.46 -5.30 -36.02
N VAL A 9 -4.45 -6.20 -35.95
CA VAL A 9 -5.06 -6.62 -34.68
C VAL A 9 -4.00 -7.27 -33.79
N GLN A 10 -3.24 -8.24 -34.30
CA GLN A 10 -2.17 -8.91 -33.55
C GLN A 10 -1.12 -7.93 -33.01
N MET A 11 -0.68 -6.96 -33.83
CA MET A 11 0.26 -5.92 -33.38
C MET A 11 -0.32 -5.04 -32.28
N ASN A 12 -1.58 -4.59 -32.43
CA ASN A 12 -2.24 -3.77 -31.42
C ASN A 12 -2.44 -4.55 -30.11
N THR A 13 -2.86 -5.81 -30.19
CA THR A 13 -2.99 -6.69 -29.01
C THR A 13 -1.65 -6.84 -28.29
N ARG A 14 -0.55 -7.12 -29.01
CA ARG A 14 0.78 -7.22 -28.41
C ARG A 14 1.23 -5.92 -27.73
N LYS A 15 0.96 -4.77 -28.34
CA LYS A 15 1.26 -3.46 -27.74
C LYS A 15 0.51 -3.24 -26.43
N VAL A 16 -0.80 -3.53 -26.41
CA VAL A 16 -1.63 -3.42 -25.20
C VAL A 16 -1.14 -4.36 -24.11
N LEU A 17 -0.85 -5.62 -24.44
CA LEU A 17 -0.34 -6.59 -23.47
C LEU A 17 1.03 -6.17 -22.90
N SER A 18 1.93 -5.64 -23.72
CA SER A 18 3.24 -5.15 -23.28
C SER A 18 3.13 -3.93 -22.36
N ASP A 19 2.25 -2.97 -22.69
CA ASP A 19 1.97 -1.80 -21.84
C ASP A 19 1.39 -2.22 -20.48
N ILE A 20 0.42 -3.14 -20.50
CA ILE A 20 -0.17 -3.74 -19.29
C ILE A 20 0.91 -4.42 -18.45
N ALA A 21 1.73 -5.29 -19.04
CA ALA A 21 2.75 -6.05 -18.32
C ALA A 21 3.88 -5.16 -17.76
N GLY A 22 4.12 -3.98 -18.33
CA GLY A 22 5.18 -3.07 -17.91
C GLY A 22 4.66 -1.84 -17.17
N ILE A 23 4.83 -0.69 -17.82
CA ILE A 23 4.66 0.67 -17.25
C ILE A 23 3.29 0.85 -16.58
N ARG A 24 2.24 0.25 -17.16
CA ARG A 24 0.89 0.41 -16.64
C ARG A 24 0.73 -0.29 -15.28
N THR A 25 1.20 -1.53 -15.16
CA THR A 25 1.17 -2.26 -13.88
C THR A 25 2.04 -1.58 -12.82
N GLU A 26 3.22 -1.10 -13.18
CA GLU A 26 4.09 -0.36 -12.25
C GLU A 26 3.39 0.87 -11.66
N LYS A 27 2.77 1.69 -12.52
CA LYS A 27 2.01 2.88 -12.11
C LYS A 27 0.82 2.52 -11.22
N VAL A 28 0.09 1.46 -11.56
CA VAL A 28 -1.06 1.01 -10.76
C VAL A 28 -0.60 0.53 -9.39
N LEU A 29 0.45 -0.31 -9.31
CA LEU A 29 0.99 -0.78 -8.05
C LEU A 29 1.51 0.35 -7.17
N TYR A 30 2.19 1.35 -7.75
CA TYR A 30 2.64 2.51 -6.99
C TYR A 30 1.47 3.26 -6.34
N LYS A 31 0.37 3.45 -7.08
CA LYS A 31 -0.85 4.07 -6.56
C LYS A 31 -1.51 3.21 -5.47
N VAL A 32 -1.60 1.89 -5.69
CA VAL A 32 -2.15 0.94 -4.69
C VAL A 32 -1.35 0.99 -3.40
N MET A 33 -0.01 0.94 -3.49
CA MET A 33 0.87 1.06 -2.34
C MET A 33 0.67 2.39 -1.62
N ASN A 34 0.55 3.50 -2.36
CA ASN A 34 0.32 4.81 -1.74
C ASN A 34 -1.01 4.88 -1.01
N ALA A 35 -2.10 4.41 -1.62
CA ALA A 35 -3.42 4.39 -0.99
C ALA A 35 -3.38 3.61 0.33
N GLY A 36 -2.97 2.33 0.29
CA GLY A 36 -2.92 1.50 1.49
C GLY A 36 -1.96 2.05 2.56
N ALA A 37 -0.81 2.56 2.15
CA ALA A 37 0.17 3.17 3.05
C ALA A 37 -0.35 4.46 3.73
N ASN A 38 -1.10 5.29 3.00
CA ASN A 38 -1.69 6.51 3.54
C ASN A 38 -2.78 6.17 4.56
N HIS A 39 -3.66 5.21 4.24
CA HIS A 39 -4.67 4.73 5.20
C HIS A 39 -4.03 4.08 6.43
N ALA A 40 -2.97 3.29 6.25
CA ALA A 40 -2.22 2.71 7.37
C ALA A 40 -1.57 3.80 8.25
N ALA A 41 -1.02 4.85 7.63
CA ALA A 41 -0.36 5.94 8.35
C ALA A 41 -1.31 6.70 9.30
N LEU A 42 -2.59 6.86 8.92
CA LEU A 42 -3.60 7.54 9.74
C LEU A 42 -3.87 6.84 11.08
N ILE A 43 -3.75 5.51 11.10
CA ILE A 43 -4.00 4.67 12.28
C ILE A 43 -2.71 4.05 12.83
N THR A 44 -1.55 4.47 12.32
CA THR A 44 -0.24 4.05 12.85
C THR A 44 -0.02 4.77 14.17
N PRO A 45 0.23 4.06 15.28
CA PRO A 45 0.52 4.71 16.55
C PRO A 45 1.79 5.57 16.46
N VAL A 46 1.66 6.87 16.70
CA VAL A 46 2.80 7.77 16.92
C VAL A 46 3.02 7.85 18.43
N ALA A 47 4.25 7.56 18.84
CA ALA A 47 4.67 7.64 20.23
C ALA A 47 5.48 8.93 20.43
N LYS A 48 6.28 8.97 21.50
CA LYS A 48 7.23 10.06 21.80
C LYS A 48 8.15 10.42 20.62
N THR A 49 8.47 9.44 19.77
CA THR A 49 9.26 9.64 18.57
C THR A 49 8.40 9.31 17.35
N SER A 50 8.29 10.25 16.40
CA SER A 50 7.65 10.01 15.09
C SER A 50 8.44 9.05 14.20
N PHE A 51 9.36 8.27 14.77
CA PHE A 51 10.24 7.39 14.04
C PHE A 51 9.49 6.25 13.36
N LEU A 52 8.46 5.68 14.01
CA LEU A 52 7.67 4.61 13.41
C LEU A 52 7.06 5.08 12.08
N ILE A 53 6.24 6.12 12.11
CA ILE A 53 5.59 6.66 10.91
C ILE A 53 6.61 7.12 9.85
N ASN A 54 7.72 7.74 10.27
CA ASN A 54 8.78 8.18 9.36
C ASN A 54 9.65 7.04 8.80
N SER A 55 9.55 5.82 9.33
CA SER A 55 10.25 4.63 8.85
C SER A 55 9.48 3.85 7.78
N GLN A 56 8.33 4.36 7.33
CA GLN A 56 7.52 3.71 6.30
C GLN A 56 8.29 3.67 4.97
N TYR A 57 8.35 2.49 4.35
CA TYR A 57 8.97 2.30 3.05
C TYR A 57 8.02 1.62 2.07
N LYS A 58 8.30 1.81 0.78
CA LYS A 58 7.57 1.21 -0.34
C LYS A 58 8.60 0.66 -1.32
N LYS A 59 8.45 -0.59 -1.74
CA LYS A 59 9.38 -1.27 -2.66
C LYS A 59 8.60 -1.95 -3.77
N LEU A 60 8.99 -1.69 -5.02
CA LEU A 60 8.52 -2.43 -6.18
C LEU A 60 9.59 -3.43 -6.61
N GLU A 61 9.18 -4.68 -6.83
CA GLU A 61 10.06 -5.76 -7.25
C GLU A 61 9.43 -6.49 -8.44
N PRO A 62 10.15 -6.61 -9.58
CA PRO A 62 9.72 -7.49 -10.66
C PRO A 62 9.79 -8.95 -10.22
N MET A 63 8.85 -9.75 -10.69
CA MET A 63 8.79 -11.20 -10.48
C MET A 63 8.49 -11.90 -11.81
N PRO A 64 8.77 -13.21 -11.95
CA PRO A 64 8.48 -13.95 -13.18
C PRO A 64 7.01 -13.86 -13.64
N SER A 65 6.08 -13.72 -12.70
CA SER A 65 4.63 -13.62 -12.96
C SER A 65 4.11 -12.18 -13.08
N GLY A 66 4.96 -11.15 -12.95
CA GLY A 66 4.55 -9.76 -13.01
C GLY A 66 5.38 -8.85 -12.09
N MET A 67 4.70 -8.07 -11.26
CA MET A 67 5.32 -7.10 -10.35
C MET A 67 4.70 -7.23 -8.96
N MET A 68 5.51 -7.03 -7.92
CA MET A 68 5.08 -7.01 -6.52
C MET A 68 5.39 -5.67 -5.87
N GLY A 69 4.42 -5.11 -5.18
CA GLY A 69 4.61 -3.98 -4.28
C GLY A 69 4.69 -4.46 -2.83
N ARG A 70 5.67 -3.99 -2.08
CA ARG A 70 5.79 -4.19 -0.62
C ARG A 70 5.72 -2.85 0.07
N VAL A 71 4.91 -2.76 1.12
CA VAL A 71 4.89 -1.62 2.04
C VAL A 71 5.14 -2.15 3.44
N GLY A 72 5.98 -1.43 4.18
CA GLY A 72 6.32 -1.82 5.55
C GLY A 72 6.96 -0.67 6.31
N TYR A 73 7.48 -1.00 7.49
CA TYR A 73 8.15 -0.05 8.37
C TYR A 73 9.53 -0.59 8.72
N ALA A 74 10.55 0.25 8.63
CA ALA A 74 11.93 -0.14 8.92
C ALA A 74 12.27 -0.09 10.42
N ALA A 75 11.41 0.50 11.26
CA ALA A 75 11.62 0.51 12.70
C ALA A 75 11.62 -0.93 13.26
N ASN A 76 12.68 -1.30 13.98
CA ASN A 76 12.85 -2.66 14.55
C ASN A 76 11.68 -3.11 15.44
N TYR A 77 10.98 -2.16 16.06
CA TYR A 77 9.85 -2.43 16.94
C TYR A 77 8.49 -2.41 16.23
N ALA A 78 8.44 -2.15 14.91
CA ALA A 78 7.18 -1.99 14.17
C ALA A 78 6.27 -3.23 14.27
N ALA A 79 6.84 -4.44 14.15
CA ALA A 79 6.08 -5.68 14.27
C ALA A 79 5.45 -5.86 15.66
N ALA A 80 6.20 -5.52 16.71
CA ALA A 80 5.70 -5.58 18.09
C ALA A 80 4.57 -4.57 18.32
N VAL A 81 4.71 -3.35 17.78
CA VAL A 81 3.63 -2.34 17.86
C VAL A 81 2.41 -2.75 17.05
N ASN A 82 2.59 -3.34 15.87
CA ASN A 82 1.47 -3.83 15.05
C ASN A 82 0.70 -4.95 15.76
N ALA A 83 1.38 -5.84 16.49
CA ALA A 83 0.75 -6.96 17.21
C ALA A 83 0.21 -6.59 18.61
N ALA A 84 0.66 -5.47 19.19
CA ALA A 84 0.28 -5.09 20.54
C ALA A 84 -1.21 -4.72 20.62
N PRO A 85 -1.93 -5.07 21.69
CA PRO A 85 -3.39 -4.95 21.78
C PRO A 85 -3.93 -3.50 21.90
N GLY A 86 -3.06 -2.49 21.92
CA GLY A 86 -3.47 -1.09 22.08
C GLY A 86 -4.08 -0.77 23.47
N THR A 87 -3.78 -1.54 24.51
CA THR A 87 -4.35 -1.38 25.87
C THR A 87 -4.07 -0.02 26.53
N LEU A 88 -3.03 0.68 26.10
CA LEU A 88 -2.66 2.02 26.57
C LEU A 88 -3.04 3.13 25.56
N LYS A 89 -3.95 2.84 24.63
CA LYS A 89 -4.48 3.80 23.66
C LYS A 89 -5.04 5.04 24.34
N GLY A 90 -4.58 6.22 23.88
CA GLY A 90 -4.98 7.52 24.42
C GLY A 90 -4.54 7.81 25.86
N LYS A 91 -3.77 6.91 26.50
CA LYS A 91 -3.28 7.15 27.86
C LYS A 91 -2.04 8.04 27.85
N PRO A 92 -2.02 9.12 28.64
CA PRO A 92 -0.85 9.98 28.76
C PRO A 92 0.30 9.24 29.45
N ARG A 93 1.53 9.59 29.08
CA ARG A 93 2.74 9.12 29.75
C ARG A 93 2.93 9.89 31.07
N PRO A 94 3.46 9.24 32.13
CA PRO A 94 3.74 9.90 33.40
C PRO A 94 4.73 11.06 33.29
N ASP A 95 5.61 11.04 32.27
CA ASP A 95 6.62 12.08 32.02
C ASP A 95 6.09 13.28 31.22
N GLY A 96 4.79 13.31 30.90
CA GLY A 96 4.19 14.40 30.13
C GLY A 96 4.58 14.45 28.65
N SER A 97 5.32 13.45 28.14
CA SER A 97 5.82 13.43 26.75
C SER A 97 4.78 12.99 25.70
N GLY A 98 3.49 13.17 25.99
CA GLY A 98 2.38 12.73 25.14
C GLY A 98 1.83 11.36 25.53
N ASN A 99 1.16 10.69 24.60
CA ASN A 99 0.47 9.42 24.86
C ASN A 99 1.38 8.20 24.66
N TYR A 100 1.04 7.09 25.31
CA TYR A 100 1.68 5.80 25.03
C TYR A 100 1.40 5.34 23.61
N TRP A 101 0.14 5.52 23.20
CA TRP A 101 -0.43 5.25 21.89
C TRP A 101 -1.36 6.41 21.55
N ASP A 102 -1.29 6.91 20.32
CA ASP A 102 -2.21 7.95 19.90
C ASP A 102 -3.68 7.53 20.07
N PRO A 103 -4.59 8.50 20.32
CA PRO A 103 -6.02 8.24 20.38
C PRO A 103 -6.58 7.60 19.11
N ASP A 104 -5.93 7.80 17.97
CA ASP A 104 -6.34 7.22 16.69
C ASP A 104 -5.53 5.97 16.30
N GLY A 105 -4.42 5.70 17.00
CA GLY A 105 -3.57 4.54 16.76
C GLY A 105 -4.31 3.22 16.97
N GLU A 106 -4.15 2.26 16.06
CA GLU A 106 -4.79 0.96 16.14
C GLU A 106 -3.80 -0.20 16.04
N PRO A 107 -4.07 -1.34 16.72
CA PRO A 107 -3.35 -2.57 16.44
C PRO A 107 -3.59 -2.97 14.99
N ASP A 108 -2.65 -3.69 14.40
CA ASP A 108 -2.77 -4.23 13.05
C ASP A 108 -3.00 -3.16 11.98
N PHE A 109 -2.42 -1.97 12.21
CA PHE A 109 -2.60 -0.76 11.41
C PHE A 109 -2.21 -0.96 9.94
N LEU A 110 -1.20 -1.78 9.65
CA LEU A 110 -0.79 -2.02 8.26
C LEU A 110 -1.85 -2.83 7.52
N ARG A 111 -2.34 -3.94 8.11
CA ARG A 111 -3.38 -4.75 7.48
C ARG A 111 -4.69 -3.96 7.36
N LYS A 112 -5.10 -3.25 8.42
CA LYS A 112 -6.31 -2.41 8.41
C LYS A 112 -6.23 -1.30 7.36
N GLY A 113 -5.09 -0.64 7.21
CA GLY A 113 -4.90 0.36 6.17
C GLY A 113 -5.14 -0.18 4.76
N PHE A 114 -4.72 -1.41 4.47
CA PHE A 114 -4.91 -2.01 3.14
C PHE A 114 -6.27 -2.72 2.96
N GLU A 115 -6.73 -3.45 3.96
CA GLU A 115 -7.85 -4.38 3.84
C GLU A 115 -9.16 -3.86 4.43
N ARG A 116 -9.11 -2.94 5.39
CA ARG A 116 -10.30 -2.35 6.02
C ARG A 116 -10.60 -0.98 5.43
N ASP A 117 -9.64 -0.07 5.49
CA ASP A 117 -9.86 1.35 5.26
C ASP A 117 -9.58 1.73 3.79
N GLY A 118 -8.44 1.28 3.26
CA GLY A 118 -8.04 1.57 1.88
C GLY A 118 -8.60 0.64 0.81
N LEU A 119 -9.30 -0.45 1.18
CA LEU A 119 -9.70 -1.51 0.24
C LEU A 119 -10.53 -0.98 -0.94
N ASN A 120 -11.46 -0.06 -0.68
CA ASN A 120 -12.34 0.48 -1.72
C ASN A 120 -11.57 1.39 -2.69
N GLU A 121 -10.67 2.22 -2.18
CA GLU A 121 -9.81 3.08 -2.99
C GLU A 121 -8.84 2.24 -3.84
N ILE A 122 -8.21 1.22 -3.25
CA ILE A 122 -7.34 0.27 -3.95
C ILE A 122 -8.08 -0.41 -5.10
N LYS A 123 -9.30 -0.91 -4.86
CA LYS A 123 -10.14 -1.51 -5.91
C LYS A 123 -10.45 -0.50 -7.03
N ALA A 124 -10.75 0.76 -6.69
CA ALA A 124 -11.01 1.80 -7.67
C ALA A 124 -9.77 2.13 -8.50
N ILE A 125 -8.59 2.24 -7.86
CA ILE A 125 -7.30 2.46 -8.51
C ILE A 125 -7.00 1.35 -9.52
N ILE A 126 -7.21 0.09 -9.15
CA ILE A 126 -6.97 -1.06 -10.04
C ILE A 126 -7.92 -1.00 -11.24
N LYS A 127 -9.22 -0.82 -11.00
CA LYS A 127 -10.23 -0.73 -12.07
C LYS A 127 -9.92 0.40 -13.05
N GLN A 128 -9.64 1.59 -12.55
CA GLN A 128 -9.29 2.75 -13.37
C GLN A 128 -7.95 2.55 -14.08
N GLY A 129 -7.01 1.92 -13.37
CA GLY A 129 -5.67 1.62 -13.82
C GLY A 129 -5.63 0.79 -15.09
N TYR A 130 -6.51 -0.21 -15.24
CA TYR A 130 -6.51 -1.14 -16.37
C TYR A 130 -7.63 -0.93 -17.40
N LYS A 131 -8.36 0.18 -17.34
CA LYS A 131 -9.38 0.52 -18.34
C LYS A 131 -8.72 0.79 -19.72
N VAL A 132 -8.87 -0.14 -20.67
CA VAL A 132 -8.35 -0.02 -22.05
C VAL A 132 -9.39 0.62 -22.97
#